data_AF-A0A438WIT4-F1
#
_entry.id   AF-A0A438WIT4-F1
#
_cell.length_a   1.000
_cell.length_b   1.000
_cell.length_c   1.000
_cell.angle_alpha   90.00
_cell.angle_beta   90.00
_cell.angle_gamma   90.00
#
_symmetry.space_group_name_H-M   'P 1'
#
loop_
_entity.id
_entity.type
_entity.pdbx_description
1 polymer ?
#
loop_
_entity_poly.entity_id
_entity_poly.type
_entity_poly.pdbx_seq_one_letter_code
_entity_poly.pdbx_strand_id
1 'polypeptide(L)'
;RDPKKRRIIFASNLNKDVCVCEYCIDVMHGELHKYDNSLLALKRDRLRRMESSAYEEEFLLSRIPAPKELKAVLDNYVIGQEQAKKVFSVAVYNHYKRLSFKEKLKKQDNQDSDLELEHLEEVELSKSNILLIGPTGSGKTLMAQTLAKHLDIPIAISDATSLTE
;
A
#
# COMPACT_ATOMS: atom_id res chain seq x y z
N ARG A 1 -21.80 10.59 -57.51
CA ARG A 1 -21.92 10.92 -56.07
C ARG A 1 -20.66 11.71 -55.72
N ASP A 2 -20.81 13.03 -55.53
CA ASP A 2 -19.74 14.03 -55.47
C ASP A 2 -18.72 13.83 -54.33
N PRO A 3 -17.42 14.06 -54.57
CA PRO A 3 -16.35 13.87 -53.59
C PRO A 3 -16.16 15.05 -52.61
N LYS A 4 -17.02 16.08 -52.63
CA LYS A 4 -16.82 17.37 -51.92
C LYS A 4 -17.37 17.45 -50.48
N LYS A 5 -17.45 16.34 -49.74
CA LYS A 5 -17.81 16.36 -48.30
C LYS A 5 -16.93 15.42 -47.47
N ARG A 6 -15.68 15.81 -47.23
CA ARG A 6 -14.84 15.34 -46.10
C ARG A 6 -14.12 16.57 -45.55
N ARG A 7 -14.69 17.20 -44.54
CA ARG A 7 -14.32 17.15 -43.10
C ARG A 7 -12.92 17.69 -42.82
N ILE A 8 -12.94 18.89 -42.22
CA ILE A 8 -11.98 19.63 -41.39
C ILE A 8 -10.50 19.53 -41.79
N ILE A 9 -9.95 20.68 -42.19
CA ILE A 9 -8.56 20.88 -42.60
C ILE A 9 -7.92 21.87 -41.61
N PHE A 10 -6.89 21.45 -40.90
CA PHE A 10 -6.06 22.37 -40.13
C PHE A 10 -4.99 22.97 -41.05
N ALA A 11 -5.02 24.30 -41.18
CA ALA A 11 -4.03 25.06 -41.93
C ALA A 11 -2.93 25.55 -40.99
N SER A 12 -1.67 25.45 -41.42
CA SER A 12 -0.53 26.02 -40.70
C SER A 12 -0.60 27.55 -40.74
N ASN A 13 -0.30 28.20 -39.61
CA ASN A 13 -0.31 29.67 -39.50
C ASN A 13 0.77 30.37 -40.35
N LEU A 14 1.72 29.63 -40.94
CA LEU A 14 2.81 30.21 -41.74
C LEU A 14 2.57 30.15 -43.25
N ASN A 15 1.77 29.22 -43.77
CA ASN A 15 1.47 29.11 -45.20
C ASN A 15 0.09 28.48 -45.42
N LYS A 16 -0.82 29.24 -46.06
CA LYS A 16 -2.23 28.87 -46.24
C LYS A 16 -2.49 27.73 -47.23
N ASP A 17 -1.46 27.28 -47.96
CA ASP A 17 -1.57 26.20 -48.95
C ASP A 17 -1.15 24.81 -48.42
N VAL A 18 -0.74 24.72 -47.15
CA VAL A 18 -0.39 23.44 -46.51
C VAL A 18 -1.48 23.03 -45.54
N CYS A 19 -2.07 21.88 -45.84
CA CYS A 19 -3.31 21.41 -45.25
C CYS A 19 -3.17 19.93 -44.87
N VAL A 20 -3.41 19.59 -43.60
CA VAL A 20 -3.46 18.20 -43.14
C VAL A 20 -4.90 17.83 -42.85
N CYS A 21 -5.37 16.71 -43.40
CA CYS A 21 -6.72 16.23 -43.14
C CYS A 21 -6.78 15.42 -41.83
N GLU A 22 -7.96 15.40 -41.22
CA GLU A 22 -8.28 14.69 -39.99
C GLU A 22 -7.79 13.22 -40.00
N TYR A 23 -7.97 12.52 -41.13
CA TYR A 23 -7.48 11.15 -41.29
C TYR A 23 -5.95 11.03 -41.18
N CYS A 24 -5.20 11.98 -41.74
CA CYS A 24 -3.74 11.96 -41.64
C CYS A 24 -3.25 12.26 -40.21
N ILE A 25 -4.00 13.06 -39.45
CA ILE A 25 -3.75 13.30 -38.03
C ILE A 25 -3.98 12.00 -37.25
N ASP A 26 -5.10 11.32 -37.48
CA ASP A 26 -5.43 10.06 -36.81
C ASP A 26 -4.43 8.94 -37.12
N VAL A 27 -3.96 8.84 -38.36
CA VAL A 27 -2.94 7.85 -38.76
C VAL A 27 -1.58 8.16 -38.10
N MET A 28 -1.15 9.43 -38.09
CA MET A 28 0.11 9.81 -37.43
C MET A 28 0.03 9.63 -35.91
N HIS A 29 -1.11 9.97 -35.31
CA HIS A 29 -1.37 9.75 -33.88
C HIS A 29 -1.37 8.24 -33.56
N GLY A 30 -1.97 7.42 -34.42
CA GLY A 30 -1.97 5.96 -34.30
C GLY A 30 -0.57 5.34 -34.36
N GLU A 31 0.31 5.81 -35.25
CA GLU A 31 1.68 5.31 -35.36
C GLU A 31 2.59 5.78 -34.21
N LEU A 32 2.43 7.03 -33.73
CA LEU A 32 3.12 7.51 -32.53
C LEU A 32 2.71 6.72 -31.28
N HIS A 33 1.42 6.41 -31.13
CA HIS A 33 0.91 5.65 -29.98
C HIS A 33 1.20 4.14 -30.04
N LYS A 34 1.54 3.57 -31.20
CA LYS A 34 1.98 2.16 -31.30
C LYS A 34 3.31 1.90 -30.58
N TYR A 35 4.25 2.85 -30.62
CA TYR A 35 5.51 2.77 -29.87
C TYR A 35 5.32 2.97 -28.36
N ASP A 36 4.35 3.80 -27.97
CA ASP A 36 3.99 4.04 -26.58
C ASP A 36 3.20 2.90 -25.94
N ASN A 37 2.49 2.08 -26.72
CA ASN A 37 1.63 1.01 -26.18
C ASN A 37 2.41 -0.11 -25.47
N SER A 38 3.65 -0.41 -25.86
CA SER A 38 4.48 -1.41 -25.15
C SER A 38 4.93 -0.91 -23.77
N LEU A 39 5.40 0.35 -23.71
CA LEU A 39 5.85 0.97 -22.46
C LEU A 39 4.67 1.34 -21.55
N LEU A 40 3.53 1.77 -22.12
CA LEU A 40 2.29 2.04 -21.39
C LEU A 40 1.61 0.75 -20.91
N ALA A 41 1.67 -0.37 -21.65
CA ALA A 41 1.16 -1.65 -21.16
C ALA A 41 1.98 -2.14 -19.96
N LEU A 42 3.32 -2.08 -20.01
CA LEU A 42 4.18 -2.39 -18.88
C LEU A 42 4.02 -1.41 -17.71
N LYS A 43 3.85 -0.10 -17.98
CA LYS A 43 3.54 0.89 -16.94
C LYS A 43 2.16 0.68 -16.32
N ARG A 44 1.14 0.30 -17.10
CA ARG A 44 -0.21 -0.04 -16.61
C ARG A 44 -0.22 -1.33 -15.82
N ASP A 45 0.55 -2.35 -16.22
CA ASP A 45 0.71 -3.57 -15.43
C ASP A 45 1.47 -3.30 -14.13
N ARG A 46 2.48 -2.43 -14.17
CA ARG A 46 3.21 -2.01 -12.97
C ARG A 46 2.33 -1.15 -12.05
N LEU A 47 1.55 -0.22 -12.61
CA LEU A 47 0.56 0.56 -11.86
C LEU A 47 -0.54 -0.36 -11.29
N ARG A 48 -1.08 -1.31 -12.06
CA ARG A 48 -2.08 -2.27 -11.57
C ARG A 48 -1.54 -3.15 -10.45
N ARG A 49 -0.28 -3.58 -10.51
CA ARG A 49 0.39 -4.33 -9.44
C ARG A 49 0.65 -3.45 -8.20
N MET A 50 0.98 -2.18 -8.39
CA MET A 50 1.11 -1.21 -7.28
C MET A 50 -0.24 -0.85 -6.67
N GLU A 51 -1.27 -0.66 -7.49
CA GLU A 51 -2.64 -0.39 -7.07
C GLU A 51 -3.23 -1.62 -6.36
N SER A 52 -2.94 -2.84 -6.82
CA SER A 52 -3.39 -4.06 -6.15
C SER A 52 -2.73 -4.25 -4.79
N SER A 53 -1.42 -4.01 -4.66
CA SER A 53 -0.73 -4.13 -3.36
C SER A 53 -1.15 -3.04 -2.39
N ALA A 54 -1.37 -1.82 -2.89
CA ALA A 54 -1.87 -0.70 -2.08
C ALA A 54 -3.31 -0.95 -1.59
N TYR A 55 -4.16 -1.58 -2.42
CA TYR A 55 -5.51 -1.98 -2.03
C TYR A 55 -5.51 -3.09 -0.97
N GLU A 56 -4.58 -4.05 -1.06
CA GLU A 56 -4.43 -5.12 -0.06
C GLU A 56 -3.95 -4.55 1.29
N GLU A 57 -2.96 -3.65 1.29
CA GLU A 57 -2.54 -2.95 2.52
C GLU A 57 -3.69 -2.12 3.12
N GLU A 58 -4.40 -1.34 2.30
CA GLU A 58 -5.54 -0.53 2.73
C GLU A 58 -6.68 -1.37 3.32
N PHE A 59 -6.97 -2.54 2.75
CA PHE A 59 -7.98 -3.46 3.26
C PHE A 59 -7.56 -4.04 4.63
N LEU A 60 -6.30 -4.43 4.80
CA LEU A 60 -5.78 -4.96 6.07
C LEU A 60 -5.78 -3.91 7.19
N LEU A 61 -5.44 -2.66 6.87
CA LEU A 61 -5.47 -1.55 7.82
C LEU A 61 -6.89 -1.09 8.17
N SER A 62 -7.88 -1.40 7.34
CA SER A 62 -9.28 -1.01 7.56
C SER A 62 -9.96 -1.80 8.69
N ARG A 63 -9.49 -3.02 9.00
CA ARG A 63 -10.18 -3.93 9.93
C ARG A 63 -9.24 -4.76 10.79
N ILE A 64 -8.46 -4.07 11.62
CA ILE A 64 -7.58 -4.72 12.60
C ILE A 64 -8.44 -5.41 13.68
N PRO A 65 -8.27 -6.72 13.90
CA PRO A 65 -9.06 -7.48 14.87
C PRO A 65 -8.81 -7.02 16.30
N ALA A 66 -9.80 -7.21 17.18
CA ALA A 66 -9.68 -6.79 18.57
C ALA A 66 -8.57 -7.56 19.30
N PRO A 67 -7.94 -6.99 20.35
CA PRO A 67 -6.89 -7.71 21.12
C PRO A 67 -7.34 -9.06 21.68
N LYS A 68 -8.63 -9.22 21.98
CA LYS A 68 -9.20 -10.50 22.44
C LYS A 68 -9.21 -11.56 21.32
N GLU A 69 -9.48 -11.16 20.09
CA GLU A 69 -9.50 -12.04 18.92
C GLU A 69 -8.07 -12.46 18.57
N LEU A 70 -7.12 -11.52 18.55
CA LEU A 70 -5.69 -11.82 18.39
C LEU A 70 -5.19 -12.81 19.44
N LYS A 71 -5.60 -12.62 20.70
CA LYS A 71 -5.26 -13.55 21.79
C LYS A 71 -5.89 -14.93 21.55
N ALA A 72 -7.15 -15.00 21.12
CA ALA A 72 -7.83 -16.26 20.82
C ALA A 72 -7.14 -17.02 19.66
N VAL A 73 -6.61 -16.30 18.67
CA VAL A 73 -5.78 -16.90 17.62
C VAL A 73 -4.51 -17.50 18.24
N LEU A 74 -3.80 -16.74 19.08
CA LEU A 74 -2.61 -17.25 19.79
C LEU A 74 -2.92 -18.45 20.69
N ASP A 75 -4.10 -18.49 21.32
CA ASP A 75 -4.53 -19.60 22.18
C ASP A 75 -4.60 -20.93 21.43
N ASN A 76 -4.82 -20.92 20.11
CA ASN A 76 -4.83 -22.14 19.28
C ASN A 76 -3.44 -22.72 18.97
N TYR A 77 -2.37 -21.92 19.12
CA TYR A 77 -1.00 -22.32 18.74
C TYR A 77 -0.01 -22.30 19.90
N VAL A 78 -0.26 -21.48 20.93
CA VAL A 78 0.66 -21.26 22.06
C VAL A 78 -0.06 -21.59 23.38
N ILE A 79 0.34 -22.70 23.97
CA ILE A 79 -0.21 -23.20 25.24
C ILE A 79 0.41 -22.45 26.42
N GLY A 80 -0.44 -21.99 27.35
CA GLY A 80 -0.02 -21.19 28.51
C GLY A 80 0.42 -19.78 28.12
N GLN A 81 1.37 -19.19 28.86
CA GLN A 81 1.91 -17.84 28.58
C GLN A 81 0.85 -16.73 28.49
N GLU A 82 -0.19 -16.79 29.34
CA GLU A 82 -1.37 -15.91 29.29
C GLU A 82 -1.02 -14.42 29.31
N GLN A 83 -0.08 -14.02 30.18
CA GLN A 83 0.38 -12.63 30.26
C GLN A 83 1.06 -12.19 28.97
N ALA A 84 1.96 -13.02 28.43
CA ALA A 84 2.67 -12.72 27.20
C ALA A 84 1.71 -12.59 26.02
N LYS A 85 0.74 -13.52 25.86
CA LYS A 85 -0.27 -13.44 24.80
C LYS A 85 -1.11 -12.17 24.89
N LYS A 86 -1.52 -11.76 26.10
CA LYS A 86 -2.28 -10.53 26.31
C LYS A 86 -1.47 -9.29 25.93
N VAL A 87 -0.24 -9.17 26.45
CA VAL A 87 0.64 -8.02 26.17
C VAL A 87 0.96 -7.94 24.68
N PHE A 88 1.30 -9.07 24.06
CA PHE A 88 1.63 -9.15 22.64
C PHE A 88 0.43 -8.74 21.77
N SER A 89 -0.77 -9.24 22.07
CA SER A 89 -1.99 -8.91 21.32
C SER A 89 -2.35 -7.42 21.41
N VAL A 90 -2.23 -6.81 22.59
CA VAL A 90 -2.48 -5.37 22.77
C VAL A 90 -1.44 -4.53 22.04
N ALA A 91 -0.16 -4.91 22.13
CA ALA A 91 0.92 -4.19 21.47
C ALA A 91 0.78 -4.24 19.93
N VAL A 92 0.47 -5.40 19.36
CA VAL A 92 0.23 -5.56 17.92
C VAL A 92 -1.00 -4.76 17.48
N TYR A 93 -2.11 -4.85 18.21
CA TYR A 93 -3.31 -4.06 17.92
C TYR A 93 -3.01 -2.56 17.92
N ASN A 94 -2.33 -2.06 18.96
CA ASN A 94 -1.99 -0.65 19.07
C ASN A 94 -1.03 -0.20 17.97
N HIS A 95 -0.07 -1.05 17.59
CA HIS A 95 0.86 -0.77 16.48
C HIS A 95 0.12 -0.55 15.17
N TYR A 96 -0.73 -1.50 14.77
CA TYR A 96 -1.49 -1.40 13.53
C TYR A 96 -2.57 -0.32 13.57
N LYS A 97 -3.23 -0.12 14.73
CA LYS A 97 -4.25 0.93 14.88
C LYS A 97 -3.63 2.31 14.63
N ARG A 98 -2.40 2.52 15.11
CA ARG A 98 -1.66 3.77 14.88
C ARG A 98 -1.29 3.96 13.41
N LEU A 99 -0.87 2.89 12.72
CA LEU A 99 -0.58 2.95 11.27
C LEU A 99 -1.85 3.27 10.47
N SER A 100 -2.96 2.58 10.73
CA SER A 100 -4.26 2.78 10.07
C SER A 100 -4.77 4.21 10.24
N PHE A 101 -4.64 4.76 11.45
CA PHE A 101 -5.07 6.14 11.71
C PHE A 101 -4.19 7.15 10.97
N LYS A 102 -2.87 6.96 10.96
CA LYS A 102 -1.94 7.82 10.23
C LYS A 102 -2.21 7.81 8.72
N GLU A 103 -2.55 6.66 8.14
CA GLU A 103 -2.90 6.56 6.73
C GLU A 103 -4.23 7.20 6.39
N LYS A 104 -5.25 7.07 7.26
CA LYS A 104 -6.56 7.72 7.05
C LYS A 104 -6.43 9.24 7.02
N LEU A 105 -5.67 9.81 7.94
CA LEU A 105 -5.47 11.27 7.99
C LEU A 105 -4.72 11.76 6.74
N LYS A 106 -3.72 11.02 6.26
CA LYS A 106 -3.00 11.35 5.01
C LYS A 106 -3.87 11.30 3.75
N LYS A 107 -4.98 10.57 3.76
CA LYS A 107 -5.90 10.46 2.61
C LYS A 107 -7.00 11.52 2.62
N GLN A 108 -7.26 12.15 3.78
CA GLN A 108 -8.15 13.29 3.86
C GLN A 108 -7.30 14.56 3.64
N ASP A 109 -7.32 15.10 2.42
CA ASP A 109 -6.70 16.39 2.09
C ASP A 109 -7.60 17.55 2.58
N ASN A 110 -7.81 17.65 3.89
CA ASN A 110 -8.59 18.71 4.52
C ASN A 110 -7.72 19.44 5.57
N GLN A 111 -7.94 20.74 5.76
CA GLN A 111 -7.18 21.54 6.75
C GLN A 111 -7.32 21.00 8.20
N ASP A 112 -8.43 20.35 8.52
CA ASP A 112 -8.66 19.75 9.85
C ASP A 112 -7.82 18.48 10.08
N SER A 113 -7.58 17.66 9.04
CA SER A 113 -6.76 16.45 9.16
C SER A 113 -5.27 16.77 9.25
N ASP A 114 -4.82 17.88 8.64
CA ASP A 114 -3.45 18.39 8.79
C ASP A 114 -3.16 18.79 10.24
N LEU A 115 -4.10 19.46 10.90
CA LEU A 115 -4.00 19.81 12.33
C LEU A 115 -3.98 18.58 13.24
N GLU A 116 -4.82 17.56 12.97
CA GLU A 116 -4.82 16.31 13.73
C GLU A 116 -3.53 15.49 13.51
N LEU A 117 -2.98 15.49 12.28
CA LEU A 117 -1.68 14.91 11.97
C LEU A 117 -0.56 15.60 12.73
N GLU A 118 -0.53 16.92 12.75
CA GLU A 118 0.43 17.70 13.54
C GLU A 118 0.30 17.38 15.04
N HIS A 119 -0.92 17.28 15.58
CA HIS A 119 -1.13 16.88 16.98
C HIS A 119 -0.72 15.42 17.27
N LEU A 120 -0.88 14.48 16.33
CA LEU A 120 -0.39 13.11 16.47
C LEU A 120 1.13 12.99 16.38
N GLU A 121 1.78 13.92 15.69
CA GLU A 121 3.23 14.01 15.63
C GLU A 121 3.80 14.76 16.84
N GLU A 122 3.09 15.78 17.35
CA GLU A 122 3.40 16.51 18.59
C GLU A 122 3.22 15.64 19.83
N VAL A 123 2.15 14.85 19.90
CA VAL A 123 2.06 13.75 20.86
C VAL A 123 3.01 12.67 20.37
N GLU A 124 4.29 12.77 20.76
CA GLU A 124 5.35 11.80 20.47
C GLU A 124 4.95 10.39 20.94
N LEU A 125 4.11 9.71 20.15
CA LEU A 125 3.67 8.34 20.40
C LEU A 125 4.85 7.43 20.11
N SER A 126 5.69 7.23 21.13
CA SER A 126 6.84 6.35 21.08
C SER A 126 6.46 5.00 20.47
N LYS A 127 7.31 4.48 19.58
CA LYS A 127 7.10 3.16 18.97
C LYS A 127 7.14 2.09 20.07
N SER A 128 6.01 1.41 20.28
CA SER A 128 5.89 0.32 21.26
C SER A 128 6.57 -0.95 20.73
N ASN A 129 7.91 -0.97 20.77
CA ASN A 129 8.68 -2.18 20.52
C ASN A 129 8.42 -3.19 21.64
N ILE A 130 8.46 -4.48 21.32
CA ILE A 130 8.20 -5.56 22.27
C ILE A 130 9.51 -6.31 22.51
N LEU A 131 9.88 -6.49 23.77
CA LEU A 131 10.95 -7.39 24.20
C LEU A 131 10.32 -8.63 24.85
N LEU A 132 10.56 -9.81 24.27
CA LEU A 132 10.08 -11.08 24.80
C LEU A 132 11.22 -11.81 25.50
N ILE A 133 11.08 -12.02 26.82
CA ILE A 133 12.06 -12.72 27.64
C ILE A 133 11.49 -14.08 28.06
N GLY A 134 12.27 -15.15 27.90
CA GLY A 134 11.89 -16.49 28.33
C GLY A 134 12.85 -17.56 27.82
N PRO A 135 12.78 -18.79 28.36
CA PRO A 135 13.67 -19.89 27.98
C PRO A 135 13.51 -20.26 26.50
N THR A 136 14.52 -20.93 25.92
CA THR A 136 14.44 -21.47 24.57
C THR A 136 13.26 -22.43 24.44
N GLY A 137 12.53 -22.39 23.32
CA GLY A 137 11.36 -23.24 23.10
C GLY A 137 10.04 -22.76 23.75
N SER A 138 10.01 -21.63 24.45
CA SER A 138 8.78 -21.12 25.10
C SER A 138 7.74 -20.48 24.17
N GLY A 139 7.93 -20.56 22.85
CA GLY A 139 6.99 -20.01 21.86
C GLY A 139 7.16 -18.52 21.51
N LYS A 140 8.27 -17.87 21.88
CA LYS A 140 8.53 -16.45 21.56
C LYS A 140 8.38 -16.14 20.07
N THR A 141 9.14 -16.82 19.23
CA THR A 141 9.10 -16.65 17.76
C THR A 141 7.79 -17.17 17.18
N LEU A 142 7.21 -18.22 17.77
CA LEU A 142 5.94 -18.80 17.32
C LEU A 142 4.77 -17.81 17.45
N MET A 143 4.71 -17.02 18.53
CA MET A 143 3.71 -15.97 18.70
C MET A 143 3.77 -14.94 17.55
N ALA A 144 4.98 -14.47 17.21
CA ALA A 144 5.18 -13.51 16.13
C ALA A 144 4.80 -14.08 14.76
N GLN A 145 5.25 -15.31 14.46
CA GLN A 145 4.92 -15.99 13.20
C GLN A 145 3.42 -16.27 13.06
N THR A 146 2.75 -16.65 14.15
CA THR A 146 1.32 -16.98 14.15
C THR A 146 0.48 -15.74 13.83
N LEU A 147 0.74 -14.62 14.51
CA LEU A 147 0.02 -13.39 14.20
C LEU A 147 0.37 -12.83 12.83
N ALA A 148 1.63 -12.97 12.39
CA ALA A 148 2.03 -12.52 11.06
C ALA A 148 1.27 -13.25 9.96
N LYS A 149 1.12 -14.58 10.09
CA LYS A 149 0.30 -15.39 9.17
C LYS A 149 -1.19 -15.06 9.25
N HIS A 150 -1.72 -14.80 10.44
CA HIS A 150 -3.13 -14.50 10.61
C HIS A 150 -3.52 -13.12 10.05
N LEU A 151 -2.63 -12.14 10.17
CA LEU A 151 -2.82 -10.78 9.67
C LEU A 151 -2.33 -10.59 8.24
N ASP A 152 -1.79 -11.64 7.61
CA ASP A 152 -1.18 -11.60 6.27
C ASP A 152 -0.16 -10.48 6.09
N ILE A 153 0.74 -10.33 7.07
CA ILE A 153 1.78 -9.29 7.09
C ILE A 153 3.18 -9.88 6.86
N PRO A 154 4.06 -9.17 6.14
CA PRO A 154 5.44 -9.61 5.98
C PRO A 154 6.18 -9.57 7.32
N ILE A 155 6.92 -10.63 7.62
CA ILE A 155 7.75 -10.74 8.83
C ILE A 155 9.19 -11.14 8.47
N ALA A 156 10.15 -10.42 9.04
CA ALA A 156 11.57 -10.75 8.97
C ALA A 156 12.05 -11.29 10.31
N ILE A 157 12.75 -12.42 10.29
CA ILE A 157 13.37 -13.04 11.48
C ILE A 157 14.87 -13.03 11.25
N SER A 158 15.60 -12.42 12.17
CA SER A 158 17.07 -12.39 12.16
C SER A 158 17.59 -12.89 13.50
N ASP A 159 18.76 -13.51 13.47
CA ASP A 159 19.57 -13.68 14.68
C ASP A 159 20.42 -12.42 14.91
N ALA A 160 20.62 -12.08 16.19
CA ALA A 160 21.44 -10.93 16.58
C ALA A 160 22.94 -11.28 16.56
N THR A 161 23.30 -12.54 16.78
CA THR A 161 24.70 -13.02 16.77
C THR A 161 25.37 -12.76 15.42
N SER A 162 24.63 -12.97 14.32
CA SER A 162 25.11 -12.77 12.94
C SER A 162 25.46 -11.32 12.58
N LEU A 163 25.07 -10.34 13.39
CA LEU A 163 25.36 -8.91 13.13
C LEU A 163 26.63 -8.43 13.86
N THR A 164 27.17 -9.24 14.75
CA THR A 164 28.33 -8.89 15.58
C THR A 164 29.54 -9.80 15.39
N GLU A 165 29.36 -10.92 14.69
CA GLU A 165 30.45 -11.79 14.19
C GLU A 165 31.07 -11.22 12.91
#